data_AF-A0A6G4XKQ0-F1
#
_entry.id   AF-A0A6G4XKQ0-F1
#
_cell.length_a   1.000
_cell.length_b   1.000
_cell.length_c   1.000
_cell.angle_alpha   90.00
_cell.angle_beta   90.00
_cell.angle_gamma   90.00
#
_symmetry.space_group_name_H-M   'P 1'
#
loop_
_entity.id
_entity.type
_entity.pdbx_description
1 polymer ?
#
loop_
_entity_poly.entity_id
_entity_poly.type
_entity_poly.pdbx_seq_one_letter_code
_entity_poly.pdbx_strand_id
1 'polypeptide(L)'
;MTEQPKPQTDTGTDPRPIDVAQVDEDSDWALQIRFNVPDRPEIDDRLLRLTGALNLLVREGLAENNPEARALYRAAYVLLGHQGVERTDAQAYEHVRALARVARTFAALYRRR
;
A
#
# COMPACT_ATOMS: atom_id res chain seq x y z
N MET A 1 -0.20 -44.49 -16.67
CA MET A 1 -0.53 -43.09 -16.97
C MET A 1 -0.33 -42.32 -15.67
N THR A 2 0.63 -41.42 -15.66
CA THR A 2 1.09 -40.69 -14.48
C THR A 2 0.16 -39.49 -14.27
N GLU A 3 -0.74 -39.56 -13.29
CA GLU A 3 -1.53 -38.39 -12.91
C GLU A 3 -0.62 -37.40 -12.19
N GLN A 4 -0.51 -36.21 -12.79
CA GLN A 4 0.22 -35.07 -12.25
C GLN A 4 -0.43 -34.59 -10.95
N PRO A 5 0.34 -34.17 -9.92
CA PRO A 5 -0.24 -33.54 -8.75
C PRO A 5 -0.79 -32.17 -9.14
N LYS A 6 -2.06 -31.93 -8.83
CA LYS A 6 -2.71 -30.62 -8.95
C LYS A 6 -1.91 -29.56 -8.17
N PRO A 7 -1.75 -28.34 -8.69
CA PRO A 7 -1.14 -27.27 -7.92
C PRO A 7 -2.00 -27.00 -6.69
N GLN A 8 -1.43 -27.23 -5.50
CA GLN A 8 -1.98 -26.75 -4.26
C GLN A 8 -1.89 -25.22 -4.28
N THR A 9 -3.00 -24.55 -4.61
CA THR A 9 -3.20 -23.15 -4.24
C THR A 9 -3.37 -23.11 -2.72
N ASP A 10 -2.25 -23.02 -2.03
CA ASP A 10 -2.20 -22.63 -0.62
C ASP A 10 -2.57 -21.13 -0.56
N THR A 11 -3.86 -20.82 -0.74
CA THR A 11 -4.40 -19.53 -0.31
C THR A 11 -4.49 -19.58 1.21
N GLY A 12 -3.33 -19.54 1.87
CA GLY A 12 -3.22 -19.21 3.28
C GLY A 12 -3.71 -17.78 3.43
N THR A 13 -5.02 -17.60 3.52
CA THR A 13 -5.63 -16.31 3.80
C THR A 13 -5.11 -15.91 5.17
N ASP A 14 -4.19 -14.95 5.16
CA ASP A 14 -3.73 -14.29 6.36
C ASP A 14 -4.98 -13.84 7.16
N PRO A 15 -5.20 -14.32 8.39
CA PRO A 15 -6.42 -14.04 9.14
C PRO A 15 -6.54 -12.57 9.56
N ARG A 16 -5.51 -11.76 9.26
CA ARG A 16 -5.47 -10.33 9.58
C ARG A 16 -6.45 -9.54 8.69
N PRO A 17 -7.15 -8.54 9.24
CA PRO A 17 -8.14 -7.73 8.52
C PRO A 17 -7.56 -6.89 7.36
N ILE A 18 -6.24 -6.79 7.25
CA ILE A 18 -5.55 -6.01 6.22
C ILE A 18 -4.80 -6.99 5.31
N ASP A 19 -5.13 -6.99 4.02
CA ASP A 19 -4.41 -7.75 3.01
C ASP A 19 -3.05 -7.11 2.72
N VAL A 20 -2.04 -7.55 3.47
CA VAL A 20 -0.68 -7.02 3.34
C VAL A 20 -0.01 -7.47 2.04
N ALA A 21 -0.48 -8.56 1.40
CA ALA A 21 0.07 -9.01 0.13
C ALA A 21 -0.31 -8.04 -0.99
N GLN A 22 -1.58 -7.61 -1.03
CA GLN A 22 -2.03 -6.59 -1.98
C GLN A 22 -1.32 -5.24 -1.76
N VAL A 23 -1.10 -4.85 -0.49
CA VAL A 23 -0.36 -3.61 -0.19
C VAL A 23 1.07 -3.65 -0.74
N ASP A 24 1.74 -4.79 -0.62
CA ASP A 24 3.08 -4.97 -1.17
C ASP A 24 3.08 -4.95 -2.70
N GLU A 25 2.14 -5.64 -3.35
CA GLU A 25 2.02 -5.62 -4.81
C GLU A 25 1.82 -4.20 -5.36
N ASP A 26 0.87 -3.45 -4.77
CA ASP A 26 0.56 -2.07 -5.18
C ASP A 26 1.74 -1.15 -4.93
N SER A 27 2.43 -1.36 -3.80
CA SER A 27 3.60 -0.56 -3.44
C SER A 27 4.79 -0.85 -4.36
N ASP A 28 5.06 -2.12 -4.66
CA ASP A 28 6.16 -2.50 -5.53
C ASP A 28 5.90 -2.00 -6.96
N TRP A 29 4.68 -2.15 -7.47
CA TRP A 29 4.27 -1.57 -8.75
C TRP A 29 4.57 -0.05 -8.78
N ALA A 30 4.06 0.71 -7.80
CA ALA A 30 4.22 2.17 -7.77
C ALA A 30 5.70 2.59 -7.67
N LEU A 31 6.50 1.85 -6.90
CA LEU A 31 7.91 2.17 -6.69
C LEU A 31 8.81 1.77 -7.86
N GLN A 32 8.37 0.84 -8.69
CA GLN A 32 9.10 0.38 -9.89
C GLN A 32 8.88 1.26 -11.11
N ILE A 33 7.87 2.13 -11.13
CA ILE A 33 7.70 3.11 -12.21
C ILE A 33 8.97 3.98 -12.27
N ARG A 34 9.60 4.06 -13.45
CA ARG A 34 10.81 4.87 -13.67
C ARG A 34 10.74 5.71 -14.93
N PHE A 35 10.53 5.07 -16.07
CA PHE A 35 10.59 5.73 -17.38
C PHE A 35 9.31 5.56 -18.20
N ASN A 36 8.62 4.42 -18.08
CA ASN A 36 7.30 4.23 -18.66
C ASN A 36 6.24 4.59 -17.61
N VAL A 37 5.68 5.79 -17.72
CA VAL A 37 4.63 6.26 -16.80
C VAL A 37 3.33 5.55 -17.18
N PRO A 38 2.69 4.82 -16.25
CA PRO A 38 1.41 4.17 -16.52
C PRO A 38 0.31 5.17 -16.85
N ASP A 39 -0.74 4.69 -17.49
CA ASP A 39 -1.90 5.51 -17.81
C ASP A 39 -2.59 6.00 -16.55
N ARG A 40 -3.20 7.18 -16.64
CA ARG A 40 -3.83 7.84 -15.49
C ARG A 40 -4.87 6.96 -14.75
N PRO A 41 -5.76 6.21 -15.42
CA PRO A 41 -6.72 5.35 -14.72
C PRO A 41 -6.06 4.28 -13.83
N GLU A 42 -4.94 3.70 -14.26
CA GLU A 42 -4.23 2.68 -13.48
C GLU A 42 -3.61 3.30 -12.20
N ILE A 43 -3.10 4.53 -12.32
CA ILE A 43 -2.61 5.31 -11.18
C ILE A 43 -3.75 5.59 -10.20
N ASP A 44 -4.92 6.05 -10.68
CA ASP A 44 -6.05 6.39 -9.83
C ASP A 44 -6.62 5.17 -9.07
N ASP A 45 -6.66 4.00 -9.72
CA ASP A 45 -7.06 2.75 -9.08
C ASP A 45 -6.12 2.35 -7.93
N ARG A 46 -4.80 2.42 -8.17
CA ARG A 46 -3.78 2.11 -7.14
C ARG A 46 -3.75 3.19 -6.06
N LEU A 47 -4.02 4.46 -6.38
CA LEU A 47 -4.20 5.53 -5.40
C LEU A 47 -5.35 5.21 -4.44
N LEU A 48 -6.50 4.78 -4.96
CA LEU A 48 -7.66 4.42 -4.14
C LEU A 48 -7.33 3.24 -3.22
N ARG A 49 -6.75 2.16 -3.76
CA ARG A 49 -6.36 0.97 -2.99
C ARG A 49 -5.36 1.30 -1.89
N LEU A 50 -4.25 1.98 -2.22
CA LEU A 50 -3.21 2.35 -1.25
C LEU A 50 -3.72 3.34 -0.19
N THR A 51 -4.60 4.26 -0.56
CA THR A 51 -5.27 5.16 0.40
C THR A 51 -6.12 4.38 1.39
N GLY A 52 -6.93 3.44 0.89
CA GLY A 52 -7.79 2.60 1.74
C GLY A 52 -6.96 1.75 2.70
N ALA A 53 -5.94 1.08 2.19
CA ALA A 53 -5.03 0.28 3.00
C ALA A 53 -4.29 1.12 4.05
N LEU A 54 -3.76 2.29 3.67
CA LEU A 54 -3.07 3.17 4.60
C LEU A 54 -4.00 3.66 5.72
N ASN A 55 -5.26 4.00 5.40
CA ASN A 55 -6.26 4.35 6.41
C ASN A 55 -6.46 3.23 7.44
N LEU A 56 -6.56 1.98 6.98
CA LEU A 56 -6.72 0.82 7.87
C LEU A 56 -5.46 0.62 8.73
N LEU A 57 -4.27 0.63 8.11
CA LEU A 57 -2.99 0.45 8.80
C LEU A 57 -2.73 1.51 9.88
N VAL A 58 -3.12 2.77 9.62
CA VAL A 58 -3.00 3.86 10.61
C VAL A 58 -3.92 3.60 11.82
N ARG A 59 -5.14 3.11 11.57
CA ARG A 59 -6.15 2.81 12.61
C ARG A 59 -5.77 1.65 13.52
N GLU A 60 -4.89 0.76 13.08
CA GLU A 60 -4.37 -0.34 13.91
C GLU A 60 -3.54 0.13 15.12
N GLY A 61 -3.20 1.42 15.21
CA GLY A 61 -2.58 1.98 16.42
C GLY A 61 -1.12 1.54 16.64
N LEU A 62 -0.40 1.19 15.58
CA LEU A 62 0.99 0.71 15.61
C LEU A 62 2.00 1.70 16.23
N ALA A 63 1.61 2.96 16.47
CA ALA A 63 2.47 4.01 17.02
C ALA A 63 2.70 3.97 18.54
N GLU A 64 1.83 3.33 19.32
CA GLU A 64 1.89 3.46 20.79
C GLU A 64 3.23 2.99 21.38
N ASN A 65 3.85 1.99 20.74
CA ASN A 65 5.08 1.36 21.21
C ASN A 65 6.36 1.83 20.48
N ASN A 66 6.26 2.74 19.50
CA ASN A 66 7.42 3.13 18.69
C ASN A 66 7.47 4.66 18.42
N PRO A 67 8.41 5.41 19.04
CA PRO A 67 8.63 6.82 18.77
C PRO A 67 8.91 7.15 17.30
N GLU A 68 9.56 6.24 16.57
CA GLU A 68 9.86 6.38 15.13
C GLU A 68 8.58 6.34 14.28
N ALA A 69 7.53 5.65 14.76
CA ALA A 69 6.25 5.61 14.08
C ALA A 69 5.53 6.98 14.10
N ARG A 70 5.82 7.88 15.05
CA ARG A 70 5.17 9.22 15.07
C ARG A 70 5.43 10.03 13.79
N ALA A 71 6.64 9.97 13.25
CA ALA A 71 6.97 10.63 11.99
C ALA A 71 6.20 9.99 10.82
N LEU A 72 6.10 8.66 10.82
CA LEU A 72 5.36 7.89 9.82
C LEU A 72 3.85 8.20 9.85
N TYR A 73 3.25 8.34 11.04
CA TYR A 73 1.87 8.76 11.21
C TYR A 73 1.62 10.16 10.67
N ARG A 74 2.51 11.13 10.96
CA ARG A 74 2.40 12.48 10.37
C ARG A 74 2.43 12.42 8.84
N ALA A 75 3.34 11.65 8.27
CA ALA A 75 3.40 11.47 6.82
C ALA A 75 2.10 10.87 6.27
N ALA A 76 1.55 9.86 6.93
CA ALA A 76 0.27 9.28 6.54
C ALA A 76 -0.88 10.28 6.63
N TYR A 77 -1.01 11.03 7.72
CA TYR A 77 -2.07 12.05 7.84
C TYR A 77 -1.96 13.14 6.78
N VAL A 78 -0.74 13.58 6.46
CA VAL A 78 -0.54 14.52 5.34
C VAL A 78 -1.04 13.90 4.04
N LEU A 79 -0.64 12.69 3.70
CA LEU A 79 -1.05 12.05 2.44
C LEU A 79 -2.57 11.80 2.38
N LEU A 80 -3.16 11.33 3.48
CA LEU A 80 -4.60 11.07 3.59
C LEU A 80 -5.44 12.36 3.64
N GLY A 81 -4.86 13.49 4.04
CA GLY A 81 -5.56 14.78 4.07
C GLY A 81 -5.84 15.39 2.69
N HIS A 82 -5.23 14.89 1.62
CA HIS A 82 -5.36 15.43 0.26
C HIS A 82 -6.37 14.66 -0.61
N GLN A 83 -7.37 14.03 -0.01
CA GLN A 83 -8.46 13.37 -0.74
C GLN A 83 -9.31 14.40 -1.49
N GLY A 84 -9.73 14.08 -2.73
CA GLY A 84 -10.58 14.95 -3.54
C GLY A 84 -9.86 16.15 -4.20
N VAL A 85 -8.55 16.29 -4.03
CA VAL A 85 -7.76 17.30 -4.74
C VAL A 85 -7.50 16.84 -6.18
N GLU A 86 -7.89 17.66 -7.15
CA GLU A 86 -7.55 17.44 -8.56
C GLU A 86 -6.03 17.51 -8.74
N ARG A 87 -5.46 16.50 -9.39
CA ARG A 87 -4.02 16.34 -9.57
C ARG A 87 -3.70 16.23 -11.05
N THR A 88 -2.64 16.92 -11.50
CA THR A 88 -2.01 16.61 -12.78
C THR A 88 -1.44 15.19 -12.76
N ASP A 89 -1.14 14.62 -13.92
CA ASP A 89 -0.62 13.24 -13.99
C ASP A 89 0.69 13.07 -13.24
N ALA A 90 1.61 14.04 -13.37
CA ALA A 90 2.85 14.05 -12.60
C ALA A 90 2.59 14.10 -11.09
N GLN A 91 1.60 14.86 -10.63
CA GLN A 91 1.24 14.93 -9.21
C GLN A 91 0.59 13.64 -8.71
N ALA A 92 -0.28 13.01 -9.50
CA ALA A 92 -0.90 11.74 -9.15
C ALA A 92 0.14 10.63 -9.05
N TYR A 93 1.09 10.62 -9.97
CA TYR A 93 2.25 9.74 -9.95
C TYR A 93 3.11 9.92 -8.69
N GLU A 94 3.55 11.14 -8.38
CA GLU A 94 4.34 11.38 -7.16
C GLU A 94 3.54 11.03 -5.90
N HIS A 95 2.23 11.28 -5.91
CA HIS A 95 1.36 10.96 -4.80
C HIS A 95 1.22 9.44 -4.59
N VAL A 96 1.05 8.64 -5.64
CA VAL A 96 0.95 7.18 -5.52
C VAL A 96 2.26 6.58 -5.02
N ARG A 97 3.41 7.13 -5.46
CA ARG A 97 4.72 6.73 -4.93
C ARG A 97 4.87 7.07 -3.46
N ALA A 98 4.44 8.25 -3.04
CA ALA A 98 4.50 8.66 -1.64
C ALA A 98 3.61 7.77 -0.76
N LEU A 99 2.38 7.47 -1.19
CA LEU A 99 1.48 6.53 -0.53
C LEU A 99 2.11 5.13 -0.42
N ALA A 100 2.66 4.59 -1.51
CA ALA A 100 3.32 3.30 -1.53
C ALA A 100 4.47 3.19 -0.51
N ARG A 101 5.34 4.21 -0.41
CA ARG A 101 6.45 4.21 0.58
C ARG A 101 5.93 4.11 2.02
N VAL A 102 4.92 4.91 2.34
CA VAL A 102 4.36 4.97 3.69
C VAL A 102 3.56 3.70 4.00
N ALA A 103 2.71 3.24 3.08
CA ALA A 103 1.91 2.03 3.22
C ALA A 103 2.79 0.79 3.40
N ARG A 104 3.85 0.62 2.59
CA ARG A 104 4.82 -0.48 2.73
C ARG A 104 5.51 -0.48 4.11
N THR A 105 5.85 0.70 4.62
CA THR A 105 6.49 0.83 5.94
C THR A 105 5.52 0.43 7.06
N PHE A 106 4.27 0.88 6.98
CA PHE A 106 3.21 0.46 7.89
C PHE A 106 2.92 -1.04 7.80
N ALA A 107 2.84 -1.60 6.60
CA ALA A 107 2.68 -3.03 6.36
C ALA A 107 3.80 -3.86 7.02
N ALA A 108 5.04 -3.40 6.90
CA ALA A 108 6.17 -4.05 7.57
C ALA A 108 6.08 -4.00 9.10
N LEU A 109 5.58 -2.90 9.67
CA LEU A 109 5.33 -2.80 11.12
C LEU A 109 4.16 -3.69 11.54
N TYR A 110 3.08 -3.70 10.78
CA TYR A 110 1.89 -4.52 11.02
C TYR A 110 2.22 -6.01 11.06
N ARG A 111 3.13 -6.45 10.19
CA ARG A 111 3.60 -7.85 10.16
C ARG A 111 4.38 -8.29 11.39
N ARG A 112 4.99 -7.35 12.12
CA ARG A 112 5.86 -7.63 13.28
C ARG A 112 5.11 -7.61 14.61
N ARG A 113 3.83 -7.20 14.59
CA ARG A 113 2.93 -7.23 15.75
C ARG A 113 2.43 -8.66 15.97
#